data_AF-A0A523FPL8-F1
#
_entry.id   AF-A0A523FPL8-F1
#
_cell.length_a   1.000
_cell.length_b   1.000
_cell.length_c   1.000
_cell.angle_alpha   90.00
_cell.angle_beta   90.00
_cell.angle_gamma   90.00
#
_symmetry.space_group_name_H-M   'P 1'
#
loop_
_entity.id
_entity.type
_entity.pdbx_description
1 polymer ?
#
loop_
_entity_poly.entity_id
_entity_poly.type
_entity_poly.pdbx_seq_one_letter_code
_entity_poly.pdbx_strand_id
1 'polypeptide(L)' 'MASTLNLEASKGIAYLRPVHIELISMALKKEGGFGLKPSWVEEGATAKIFFDGVDSEKAMSLANAAISGSGVVITVD' A
#
# COMPACT_ATOMS: atom_id res chain seq x y z
N MET A 1 -8.56 -11.65 -9.43
CA MET A 1 -7.21 -12.26 -9.41
C MET A 1 -6.52 -11.55 -8.28
N ALA A 2 -6.09 -12.26 -7.24
CA ALA A 2 -5.49 -11.61 -6.09
C ALA A 2 -4.11 -11.04 -6.46
N SER A 3 -3.87 -9.79 -6.08
CA SER A 3 -2.64 -9.04 -6.35
C SER A 3 -2.02 -8.57 -5.03
N THR A 4 -0.74 -8.17 -5.06
CA THR A 4 -0.01 -7.70 -3.88
C THR A 4 0.64 -6.35 -4.18
N LEU A 5 0.44 -5.37 -3.31
CA LEU A 5 1.23 -4.13 -3.33
C LEU A 5 2.43 -4.27 -2.39
N ASN A 6 3.62 -3.89 -2.85
CA ASN A 6 4.82 -3.78 -2.02
C ASN A 6 5.01 -2.30 -1.63
N LEU A 7 5.12 -2.04 -0.34
CA LEU A 7 5.32 -0.70 0.20
C LEU A 7 6.73 -0.61 0.73
N GLU A 8 7.50 0.37 0.26
CA GLU A 8 8.88 0.58 0.68
C GLU A 8 9.11 2.05 1.08
N ALA A 9 9.49 2.26 2.33
CA ALA A 9 9.94 3.56 2.78
C ALA A 9 11.41 3.77 2.39
N SER A 10 11.71 4.93 1.82
CA SER A 10 13.07 5.33 1.51
C SER A 10 13.91 5.43 2.79
N LYS A 11 14.94 4.58 2.89
CA LYS A 11 15.84 4.51 4.05
C LYS A 11 16.40 5.90 4.39
N GLY A 12 16.19 6.33 5.63
CA GLY A 12 16.70 7.60 6.17
C GLY A 12 15.89 8.85 5.81
N ILE A 13 14.82 8.73 5.01
CA ILE A 13 13.98 9.86 4.58
C ILE A 13 12.56 9.75 5.15
N ALA A 14 11.99 8.55 5.16
CA ALA A 14 10.64 8.30 5.64
C ALA A 14 10.56 6.98 6.42
N TYR A 15 9.47 6.82 7.17
CA TYR A 15 9.13 5.57 7.86
C TYR A 15 7.76 5.11 7.40
N LEU A 16 7.64 3.82 7.11
CA LEU A 16 6.34 3.21 6.89
C LEU A 16 5.63 3.06 8.24
N ARG A 17 4.42 3.59 8.36
CA ARG A 17 3.63 3.59 9.61
C ARG A 17 2.30 2.87 9.41
N PRO A 18 1.68 2.33 10.47
CA PRO A 18 0.35 1.71 10.39
C PRO A 18 -0.69 2.58 9.69
N VAL A 19 -0.65 3.90 9.92
CA VAL A 19 -1.57 4.86 9.26
C VAL A 19 -1.45 4.86 7.73
N HIS A 20 -0.26 4.63 7.16
CA HIS A 20 -0.09 4.57 5.70
C HIS A 20 -0.82 3.34 5.13
N ILE A 21 -0.71 2.21 5.81
CA ILE A 21 -1.39 0.96 5.45
C ILE A 21 -2.92 1.12 5.55
N GLU A 22 -3.40 1.79 6.60
CA GLU A 22 -4.84 2.06 6.78
C GLU A 22 -5.38 2.95 5.67
N LEU A 23 -4.69 4.05 5.33
CA LEU A 23 -5.08 4.96 4.24
C LEU A 23 -5.19 4.22 2.90
N ILE A 24 -4.20 3.37 2.58
CA ILE A 24 -4.20 2.57 1.36
C ILE A 24 -5.35 1.57 1.38
N SER A 25 -5.55 0.88 2.50
CA SER A 25 -6.64 -0.09 2.64
C SER A 25 -8.02 0.57 2.46
N MET A 26 -8.21 1.77 3.00
CA MET A 26 -9.43 2.56 2.82
C MET A 26 -9.63 2.97 1.35
N ALA A 27 -8.58 3.44 0.68
CA ALA A 27 -8.63 3.83 -0.73
C ALA A 27 -8.99 2.65 -1.63
N LEU A 28 -8.36 1.48 -1.43
CA LEU A 28 -8.67 0.26 -2.18
C LEU A 28 -10.10 -0.20 -1.90
N LYS A 29 -10.54 -0.22 -0.64
CA LYS A 29 -11.90 -0.63 -0.27
C LYS A 29 -12.98 0.24 -0.89
N LYS A 30 -12.76 1.56 -0.97
CA LYS A 30 -13.70 2.51 -1.60
C LYS A 30 -13.92 2.21 -3.08
N GLU A 31 -12.89 1.70 -3.76
CA GLU A 31 -12.91 1.39 -5.19
C GLU A 31 -13.31 -0.06 -5.50
N GLY A 32 -13.82 -0.79 -4.51
CA GLY A 32 -14.28 -2.18 -4.67
C GLY A 32 -13.24 -3.24 -4.30
N GLY A 33 -12.10 -2.84 -3.73
CA GLY A 33 -11.07 -3.75 -3.23
C GLY A 33 -11.53 -4.52 -2.00
N PHE A 34 -11.27 -5.82 -1.98
CA PHE A 34 -11.58 -6.69 -0.84
C PHE A 34 -10.42 -7.65 -0.56
N GLY A 35 -10.54 -8.44 0.51
CA GLY A 35 -9.47 -9.37 0.92
C GLY A 35 -8.20 -8.68 1.43
N LEU A 36 -8.31 -7.41 1.83
CA LEU A 36 -7.21 -6.56 2.28
C LEU A 36 -6.50 -7.17 3.50
N LYS A 37 -5.27 -7.65 3.29
CA LYS A 37 -4.43 -8.21 4.36
C LYS A 37 -3.05 -7.57 4.32
N PRO A 38 -2.79 -6.60 5.22
CA PRO A 38 -1.46 -6.06 5.37
C PRO A 38 -0.54 -7.00 6.14
N SER A 39 0.73 -7.04 5.77
CA SER A 39 1.80 -7.76 6.47
C SER A 39 3.05 -6.89 6.51
N TRP A 40 3.59 -6.67 7.70
CA TRP A 40 4.90 -6.06 7.85
C TRP A 40 5.98 -7.07 7.45
N VAL A 41 6.94 -6.64 6.64
CA VAL A 41 8.13 -7.42 6.28
C VAL A 41 9.30 -6.95 7.14
N GLU A 42 9.50 -5.63 7.21
CA GLU A 42 10.46 -4.97 8.08
C GLU A 42 9.76 -3.75 8.70
N GLU A 43 9.62 -3.75 10.02
CA GLU A 43 8.90 -2.69 10.73
C GLU A 43 9.54 -1.32 10.46
N GLY A 44 8.73 -0.37 10.00
CA GLY A 44 9.20 0.96 9.64
C GLY A 44 9.81 1.10 8.22
N ALA A 45 10.09 0.00 7.53
CA ALA A 45 10.75 0.05 6.21
C ALA A 45 9.90 -0.60 5.10
N THR A 46 9.37 -1.80 5.30
CA THR A 46 8.72 -2.57 4.22
C THR A 46 7.46 -3.28 4.70
N ALA A 47 6.37 -3.17 3.92
CA ALA A 47 5.15 -3.95 4.12
C ALA A 47 4.56 -4.42 2.80
N LYS A 48 3.64 -5.38 2.88
CA LYS A 48 2.86 -5.90 1.76
C LYS A 48 1.39 -5.77 2.05
N ILE A 49 0.59 -5.47 1.02
CA ILE A 49 -0.88 -5.49 1.12
C ILE A 49 -1.41 -6.41 0.03
N PHE A 50 -2.02 -7.53 0.44
CA PHE A 50 -2.81 -8.36 -0.45
C PHE A 50 -4.17 -7.74 -0.70
N PHE A 51 -4.66 -7.79 -1.94
CA PHE A 51 -5.98 -7.31 -2.33
C PHE A 51 -6.55 -8.08 -3.52
N ASP A 52 -7.86 -8.02 -3.72
CA ASP A 52 -8.56 -8.53 -4.91
C ASP A 52 -9.70 -7.56 -5.31
N GLY A 53 -10.25 -7.72 -6.51
CA GLY A 53 -11.39 -6.94 -7.00
C GLY A 53 -11.05 -5.59 -7.66
N VAL A 54 -9.79 -5.16 -7.60
CA VAL A 54 -9.29 -3.93 -8.25
C VAL A 54 -8.13 -4.30 -9.16
N ASP A 55 -8.06 -3.66 -10.32
CA ASP A 55 -6.93 -3.79 -11.23
C ASP A 55 -5.60 -3.33 -10.57
N SER A 56 -4.49 -4.01 -10.88
CA SER A 56 -3.20 -3.75 -10.24
C SER A 56 -2.65 -2.34 -10.51
N GLU A 57 -2.79 -1.81 -11.73
CA GLU A 57 -2.32 -0.46 -12.06
C GLU A 57 -3.16 0.59 -11.33
N LYS A 58 -4.48 0.37 -11.31
CA LYS A 58 -5.41 1.24 -10.56
C LYS A 58 -5.11 1.20 -9.07
N ALA A 59 -4.86 0.02 -8.50
CA ALA A 59 -4.51 -0.15 -7.09
C ALA A 59 -3.22 0.58 -6.72
N MET A 60 -2.19 0.52 -7.56
CA MET A 60 -0.95 1.26 -7.38
C MET A 60 -1.18 2.78 -7.39
N SER A 61 -1.98 3.28 -8.34
CA SER A 61 -2.32 4.69 -8.44
C SER A 61 -3.08 5.17 -7.19
N LEU A 62 -4.08 4.42 -6.74
CA LEU A 62 -4.85 4.71 -5.53
C LEU A 62 -3.98 4.72 -4.27
N ALA A 63 -3.09 3.74 -4.15
CA ALA A 63 -2.21 3.61 -3.00
C ALA A 63 -1.23 4.79 -2.94
N ASN A 64 -0.60 5.16 -4.05
CA ASN A 64 0.29 6.32 -4.12
C ASN A 64 -0.46 7.64 -3.82
N ALA A 65 -1.69 7.78 -4.33
CA ALA A 65 -2.52 8.95 -4.04
C ALA A 65 -2.90 9.03 -2.55
N ALA A 66 -3.21 7.90 -1.91
CA ALA A 66 -3.64 7.84 -0.51
C ALA A 66 -2.55 8.28 0.49
N ILE A 67 -1.27 8.13 0.13
CA ILE A 67 -0.14 8.50 0.96
C ILE A 67 0.73 9.61 0.34
N SER A 68 0.16 10.36 -0.61
CA SER A 68 0.85 11.48 -1.26
C SER A 68 1.36 12.48 -0.22
N GLY A 69 2.62 12.89 -0.37
CA GLY A 69 3.28 13.80 0.58
C GLY A 69 3.84 13.13 1.85
N SER A 70 3.71 11.80 2.01
CA SER A 70 4.28 11.07 3.17
C SER A 70 5.77 10.74 3.05
N GLY A 71 6.37 10.92 1.86
CA GLY A 71 7.76 10.54 1.58
C GLY A 71 7.97 9.02 1.40
N VAL A 72 6.90 8.23 1.42
CA VAL A 72 6.93 6.78 1.18
C VAL A 72 6.62 6.49 -0.29
N VAL A 73 7.33 5.52 -0.88
CA VAL A 73 7.15 5.10 -2.28
C VAL A 73 6.48 3.72 -2.30
N ILE A 74 5.56 3.50 -3.23
CA ILE A 74 4.90 2.19 -3.39
C ILE A 74 5.30 1.62 -4.74
N THR A 75 5.71 0.35 -4.74
CA THR A 75 6.02 -0.43 -5.93
C THR A 75 5.07 -1.62 -6.04
N VAL A 76 4.91 -2.16 -7.24
CA VAL A 76 4.12 -3.38 -7.48
C VAL A 76 5.06 -4.41 -8.08
N ASP A 77 5.01 -5.63 -7.52
CA ASP A 77 5.46 -6.85 -8.21
C ASP A 77 4.25 -7.52 -8.87
#